data_AF-E6TFH2-F1
#
_entry.id   AF-E6TFH2-F1
#
_cell.length_a   1.000
_cell.length_b   1.000
_cell.length_c   1.000
_cell.angle_alpha   90.00
_cell.angle_beta   90.00
_cell.angle_gamma   90.00
#
_symmetry.space_group_name_H-M   'P 1'
#
loop_
_entity.id
_entity.type
_entity.pdbx_description
1 polymer ?
#
loop_
_entity_poly.entity_id
_entity_poly.type
_entity_poly.pdbx_seq_one_letter_code
_entity_poly.pdbx_strand_id
1 'polypeptide(L)'
;MTQAPPARYLMRAKDLVDARYSEPITVDDLAAAAGLSRAHFSRMFTRTFGVSPHAYLQSRRLERAASLLRHTDRSVADICVTVGLQSVGSFTTSFARTYGLPPAAYRASMPPAAAHARIPSCILQRDTRPKADSRVKTAHGEKTSPPPAP
;
A
#
# COMPACT_ATOMS: atom_id res chain seq x y z
N MET A 1 3.27 -14.21 -22.88
CA MET A 1 4.43 -13.29 -22.87
C MET A 1 5.01 -13.29 -21.46
N THR A 2 6.11 -14.00 -21.24
CA THR A 2 6.73 -14.17 -19.92
C THR A 2 7.52 -12.92 -19.58
N GLN A 3 6.95 -11.99 -18.82
CA GLN A 3 7.68 -10.81 -18.34
C GLN A 3 8.78 -11.26 -17.37
N ALA A 4 10.00 -10.79 -17.60
CA ALA A 4 11.12 -11.03 -16.69
C ALA A 4 10.80 -10.44 -15.30
N PRO A 5 11.27 -11.06 -14.20
CA PRO A 5 11.00 -10.56 -12.86
C PRO A 5 11.40 -9.08 -12.73
N PRO A 6 10.56 -8.22 -12.12
CA PRO A 6 10.91 -6.83 -11.90
C PRO A 6 12.20 -6.77 -11.10
N ALA A 7 13.17 -5.99 -11.58
CA ALA A 7 14.45 -5.87 -10.91
C ALA A 7 14.23 -5.31 -9.49
N ARG A 8 14.97 -5.85 -8.49
CA ARG A 8 14.78 -5.53 -7.06
C ARG A 8 14.78 -4.02 -6.76
N TYR A 9 15.53 -3.22 -7.52
CA TYR A 9 15.56 -1.75 -7.35
C TYR A 9 14.23 -1.07 -7.75
N LEU A 10 13.51 -1.59 -8.75
CA LEU A 10 12.18 -1.08 -9.12
C LEU A 10 11.13 -1.45 -8.06
N MET A 11 11.27 -2.63 -7.47
CA MET A 11 10.41 -3.05 -6.36
C MET A 11 10.59 -2.15 -5.14
N ARG A 12 11.82 -1.75 -4.79
CA ARG A 12 12.06 -0.77 -3.71
C ARG A 12 11.33 0.55 -3.93
N ALA A 13 11.35 1.09 -5.15
CA ALA A 13 10.63 2.31 -5.48
C ALA A 13 9.11 2.13 -5.35
N LYS A 14 8.58 0.99 -5.81
CA LYS A 14 7.17 0.63 -5.63
C LYS A 14 6.78 0.51 -4.15
N ASP A 15 7.61 -0.16 -3.35
CA ASP A 15 7.37 -0.33 -1.92
C ASP A 15 7.40 1.02 -1.18
N LEU A 16 8.26 1.94 -1.61
CA LEU A 16 8.26 3.32 -1.10
C LEU A 16 6.94 4.03 -1.39
N VAL A 17 6.44 3.97 -2.63
CA VAL A 17 5.10 4.50 -2.97
C VAL A 17 4.04 3.88 -2.07
N ASP A 18 4.06 2.56 -1.90
CA ASP A 18 3.03 1.83 -1.18
C ASP A 18 3.01 2.16 0.32
N ALA A 19 4.18 2.43 0.90
CA ALA A 19 4.34 2.79 2.31
C ALA A 19 4.04 4.27 2.59
N ARG A 20 4.38 5.17 1.67
CA ARG A 20 4.39 6.63 1.91
C ARG A 20 3.49 7.42 0.95
N TYR A 21 2.51 6.78 0.31
CA TYR A 21 1.65 7.40 -0.73
C TYR A 21 1.02 8.75 -0.36
N SER A 22 0.75 9.01 0.93
CA SER A 22 0.13 10.25 1.42
C SER A 22 1.09 11.43 1.47
N GLU A 23 2.39 11.18 1.44
CA GLU A 23 3.43 12.20 1.49
C GLU A 23 3.64 12.85 0.11
N PRO A 24 4.23 14.06 0.03
CA PRO A 24 4.53 14.75 -1.22
C PRO A 24 5.73 14.11 -1.96
N ILE A 25 5.63 12.82 -2.28
CA ILE A 25 6.66 12.07 -3.01
C ILE A 25 6.68 12.51 -4.47
N THR A 26 7.88 12.79 -4.97
CA THR A 26 8.14 13.12 -6.37
C THR A 26 8.69 11.90 -7.13
N VAL A 27 8.67 11.96 -8.46
CA VAL A 27 9.31 10.92 -9.29
C VAL A 27 10.83 10.87 -9.06
N ASP A 28 11.44 11.99 -8.67
CA ASP A 28 12.86 12.07 -8.35
C ASP A 28 13.20 11.29 -7.07
N ASP A 29 12.34 11.34 -6.05
CA ASP A 29 12.51 10.52 -4.83
C ASP A 29 12.45 9.02 -5.14
N LEU A 30 11.53 8.62 -6.02
CA LEU A 30 11.40 7.23 -6.46
C LEU A 30 12.60 6.77 -7.27
N ALA A 31 13.12 7.64 -8.14
CA ALA A 31 14.31 7.36 -8.93
C ALA A 31 15.55 7.23 -8.02
N ALA A 32 15.67 8.09 -7.02
CA ALA A 32 16.74 8.03 -6.00
C ALA A 32 16.67 6.72 -5.20
N ALA A 33 15.48 6.28 -4.78
CA ALA A 33 15.30 5.01 -4.09
C ALA A 33 15.68 3.79 -4.95
N ALA A 34 15.56 3.91 -6.27
CA ALA A 34 15.99 2.92 -7.26
C ALA A 34 17.47 3.06 -7.67
N GLY A 35 18.17 4.12 -7.26
CA GLY A 35 19.55 4.40 -7.68
C GLY A 35 19.68 4.77 -9.17
N LEU A 36 18.64 5.36 -9.77
CA LEU A 36 18.58 5.68 -11.20
C LEU A 36 18.33 7.18 -11.42
N SER A 37 18.71 7.67 -12.60
CA SER A 37 18.25 8.98 -13.06
C SER A 37 16.75 8.95 -13.35
N ARG A 38 16.05 10.09 -13.17
CA ARG A 38 14.60 10.24 -13.38
C ARG A 38 14.11 9.68 -14.72
N ALA A 39 14.82 9.98 -15.80
CA ALA A 39 14.46 9.56 -17.15
C ALA A 39 14.59 8.04 -17.34
N HIS A 40 15.70 7.47 -16.87
CA HIS A 40 15.94 6.02 -16.95
C HIS A 40 14.94 5.26 -16.06
N PHE A 41 14.72 5.74 -14.83
CA PHE A 41 13.72 5.20 -13.92
C PHE A 41 12.32 5.18 -14.55
N SER A 42 11.86 6.31 -15.09
CA SER A 42 10.50 6.41 -15.67
C SER A 42 10.29 5.42 -16.82
N ARG A 43 11.30 5.26 -17.69
CA ARG A 43 11.27 4.29 -18.80
C ARG A 43 11.24 2.85 -18.29
N MET A 44 12.13 2.50 -17.36
CA MET A 44 12.21 1.14 -16.83
C MET A 44 10.98 0.77 -16.01
N PHE A 45 10.50 1.68 -15.15
CA PHE A 45 9.29 1.49 -14.37
C PHE A 45 8.07 1.26 -15.26
N THR A 46 7.88 2.09 -16.29
CA THR A 46 6.76 1.92 -17.23
C THR A 46 6.88 0.63 -18.03
N ARG A 47 8.08 0.26 -18.49
CA ARG A 47 8.30 -0.99 -19.22
C ARG A 47 8.00 -2.22 -18.37
N THR A 48 8.30 -2.16 -17.08
CA THR A 48 8.15 -3.28 -16.14
C THR A 48 6.74 -3.38 -15.55
N PHE A 49 6.09 -2.26 -15.20
CA PHE A 49 4.78 -2.26 -14.53
C PHE A 49 3.61 -1.83 -15.44
N GLY A 50 3.89 -1.44 -16.68
CA GLY A 50 2.87 -1.02 -17.66
C GLY A 50 2.27 0.37 -17.42
N VAL A 51 2.62 1.04 -16.34
CA VAL A 51 2.11 2.36 -15.96
C VAL A 51 3.24 3.30 -15.55
N SER A 52 3.08 4.60 -15.77
CA SER A 52 4.08 5.58 -15.35
C SER A 52 4.17 5.70 -13.83
N PRO A 53 5.32 6.08 -13.25
CA PRO A 53 5.46 6.25 -11.80
C PRO A 53 4.42 7.20 -11.19
N HIS A 54 4.14 8.31 -11.88
CA HIS A 54 3.14 9.28 -11.44
C HIS A 54 1.72 8.69 -11.48
N ALA A 55 1.36 7.96 -12.55
CA ALA A 55 0.07 7.30 -12.64
C ALA A 55 -0.10 6.20 -11.58
N TYR A 56 0.98 5.49 -11.26
CA TYR A 56 0.99 4.49 -10.19
C TYR A 56 0.71 5.12 -8.82
N LEU A 57 1.43 6.19 -8.45
CA LEU A 57 1.19 6.93 -7.20
C LEU A 57 -0.25 7.46 -7.14
N GLN A 58 -0.74 8.05 -8.23
CA GLN A 58 -2.11 8.55 -8.30
C GLN A 58 -3.13 7.42 -8.08
N SER A 59 -2.93 6.26 -8.71
CA SER A 59 -3.80 5.10 -8.56
C SER A 59 -3.82 4.61 -7.11
N ARG A 60 -2.65 4.50 -6.45
CA ARG A 60 -2.57 4.12 -5.03
C ARG A 60 -3.28 5.11 -4.12
N ARG A 61 -3.17 6.42 -4.38
CA ARG A 61 -3.91 7.45 -3.63
C ARG A 61 -5.43 7.31 -3.81
N LEU A 62 -5.89 7.07 -5.03
CA LEU A 62 -7.32 6.88 -5.33
C LEU A 62 -7.88 5.60 -4.71
N GLU A 63 -7.13 4.49 -4.73
CA GLU A 63 -7.48 3.24 -4.04
C GLU A 63 -7.65 3.44 -2.53
N ARG A 64 -6.73 4.19 -1.92
CA ARG A 64 -6.81 4.53 -0.50
C ARG A 64 -7.99 5.46 -0.21
N ALA A 65 -8.28 6.42 -1.09
CA ALA A 65 -9.45 7.27 -0.97
C ALA A 65 -10.75 6.47 -1.04
N ALA A 66 -10.87 5.52 -1.98
CA ALA A 66 -12.03 4.64 -2.09
C ALA A 66 -12.22 3.80 -0.83
N SER A 67 -11.13 3.29 -0.24
CA SER A 67 -11.18 2.59 1.05
C SER A 67 -11.69 3.49 2.18
N LEU A 68 -11.18 4.72 2.30
CA LEU A 68 -11.63 5.67 3.32
C LEU A 68 -13.10 6.08 3.13
N LEU A 69 -13.57 6.24 1.90
CA LEU A 69 -14.96 6.58 1.59
C LEU A 69 -15.94 5.48 2.05
N ARG A 70 -15.53 4.20 1.97
CA ARG A 70 -16.35 3.03 2.37
C ARG A 70 -16.36 2.78 3.87
N HIS A 71 -15.25 3.06 4.55
CA HIS A 71 -15.05 2.62 5.94
C HIS A 71 -15.05 3.75 6.95
N THR A 72 -15.20 5.01 6.52
CA THR A 72 -15.19 6.17 7.43
C THR A 72 -16.19 7.23 7.00
N ASP A 73 -16.63 8.03 7.98
CA ASP A 73 -17.55 9.16 7.78
C ASP A 73 -16.83 10.49 7.50
N ARG A 74 -15.51 10.46 7.23
CA ARG A 74 -14.70 11.67 6.96
C ARG A 74 -15.23 12.45 5.76
N SER A 75 -15.07 13.77 5.73
CA SER A 75 -15.51 14.55 4.56
C SER A 75 -14.68 14.21 3.31
N VAL A 76 -15.22 14.46 2.12
CA VAL A 76 -14.51 14.26 0.85
C VAL A 76 -13.23 15.12 0.80
N ALA A 77 -13.28 16.33 1.37
CA ALA A 77 -12.15 17.24 1.47
C ALA A 77 -11.06 16.68 2.40
N ASP A 78 -11.43 16.15 3.57
CA ASP A 78 -10.46 15.56 4.51
C ASP A 78 -9.78 14.33 3.90
N ILE A 79 -10.54 13.50 3.18
CA ILE A 79 -10.01 12.33 2.48
C ILE A 79 -9.01 12.76 1.42
N CYS A 80 -9.32 13.79 0.62
CA CYS A 80 -8.41 14.33 -0.39
C CYS A 80 -7.05 14.69 0.20
N VAL A 81 -7.03 15.46 1.28
CA VAL A 81 -5.79 15.85 1.97
C VAL A 81 -5.11 14.64 2.61
N THR A 82 -5.86 13.73 3.24
CA THR A 82 -5.35 12.52 3.90
C THR A 82 -4.58 11.62 2.92
N VAL A 83 -5.04 11.51 1.67
CA VAL A 83 -4.35 10.70 0.64
C VAL A 83 -3.22 11.47 -0.07
N GLY A 84 -2.93 12.70 0.33
CA GLY A 84 -1.83 13.51 -0.23
C GLY A 84 -2.19 14.29 -1.50
N LEU A 85 -3.49 14.51 -1.78
CA LEU A 85 -3.95 15.31 -2.90
C LEU A 85 -4.30 16.73 -2.43
N GLN A 86 -3.94 17.73 -3.26
CA GLN A 86 -4.03 19.15 -2.88
C GLN A 86 -5.32 19.83 -3.35
N SER A 87 -6.01 19.27 -4.34
CA SER A 87 -7.20 19.89 -4.94
C SER A 87 -8.37 18.91 -4.94
N VAL A 88 -9.44 19.28 -4.24
CA VAL A 88 -10.68 18.50 -4.17
C VAL A 88 -11.34 18.37 -5.54
N GLY A 89 -11.26 19.40 -6.39
CA GLY A 89 -11.79 19.37 -7.75
C GLY A 89 -11.04 18.35 -8.62
N SER A 90 -9.71 18.44 -8.65
CA SER A 90 -8.87 17.50 -9.41
C SER A 90 -8.99 16.07 -8.90
N PHE A 91 -9.11 15.90 -7.58
CA PHE A 91 -9.39 14.62 -6.95
C PHE A 91 -10.74 14.06 -7.41
N THR A 92 -11.81 14.85 -7.34
CA THR A 92 -13.17 14.43 -7.72
C THR A 92 -13.23 13.96 -9.17
N THR A 93 -12.66 14.75 -10.09
CA THR A 93 -12.60 14.39 -11.52
C THR A 93 -11.78 13.12 -11.76
N SER A 94 -10.61 13.02 -11.13
CA SER A 94 -9.74 11.84 -11.28
C SER A 94 -10.37 10.59 -10.69
N PHE A 95 -11.03 10.72 -9.54
CA PHE A 95 -11.74 9.63 -8.88
C PHE A 95 -12.92 9.14 -9.74
N ALA A 96 -13.74 10.06 -10.27
CA ALA A 96 -14.84 9.71 -11.16
C ALA A 96 -14.35 9.02 -12.44
N ARG A 97 -13.21 9.46 -13.01
CA ARG A 97 -12.61 8.82 -14.17
C ARG A 97 -12.16 7.37 -13.88
N THR A 98 -11.68 7.10 -12.67
CA THR A 98 -11.19 5.76 -12.28
C THR A 98 -12.31 4.83 -11.81
N TYR A 99 -13.31 5.35 -11.08
CA TYR A 99 -14.35 4.54 -10.43
C TYR A 99 -15.75 4.68 -11.06
N GLY A 100 -15.90 5.52 -12.08
CA GLY A 100 -17.18 5.77 -12.78
C GLY A 100 -18.16 6.67 -12.03
N LEU A 101 -17.92 6.96 -10.73
CA LEU A 101 -18.78 7.78 -9.88
C LEU A 101 -17.95 8.81 -9.11
N PRO A 102 -18.46 10.03 -8.86
CA PRO A 102 -17.79 10.98 -7.98
C PRO A 102 -17.74 10.48 -6.53
N PRO A 103 -16.80 10.95 -5.69
CA PRO A 103 -16.56 10.43 -4.34
C PRO A 103 -17.82 10.37 -3.44
N ALA A 104 -18.66 11.42 -3.48
CA ALA A 104 -19.88 11.48 -2.69
C ALA A 104 -20.94 10.45 -3.14
N ALA A 105 -21.13 10.29 -4.46
CA ALA A 105 -22.03 9.28 -5.00
C ALA A 105 -21.50 7.87 -4.78
N TYR A 106 -20.18 7.67 -4.90
CA TYR A 106 -19.52 6.41 -4.58
C TYR A 106 -19.77 5.99 -3.13
N ARG A 107 -19.67 6.92 -2.17
CA ARG A 107 -20.05 6.67 -0.77
C ARG A 107 -21.53 6.29 -0.63
N ALA A 108 -22.43 7.05 -1.26
CA ALA A 108 -23.86 6.80 -1.17
C ALA A 108 -24.29 5.45 -1.77
N SER A 109 -23.55 4.94 -2.77
CA SER A 109 -23.78 3.61 -3.35
C SER A 109 -23.34 2.43 -2.47
N MET A 110 -22.64 2.71 -1.37
CA MET A 110 -22.14 1.69 -0.45
C MET A 110 -22.99 1.70 0.84
N PRO A 111 -23.16 0.54 1.50
CA PRO A 111 -23.74 0.51 2.83
C PRO A 111 -22.96 1.44 3.78
N PRO A 112 -23.63 2.06 4.77
CA PRO A 112 -22.95 2.93 5.72
C PRO A 112 -21.80 2.19 6.40
N ALA A 113 -20.68 2.89 6.66
CA ALA A 113 -19.48 2.29 7.27
C ALA A 113 -19.78 1.50 8.55
N ALA A 114 -20.77 1.97 9.34
CA ALA A 114 -21.29 1.29 10.53
C ALA A 114 -21.83 -0.13 10.26
N ALA A 115 -22.42 -0.37 9.09
CA ALA A 115 -22.92 -1.69 8.68
C ALA A 115 -21.79 -2.66 8.32
N HIS A 116 -20.61 -2.16 7.95
CA HIS A 116 -19.41 -2.98 7.73
C HIS A 116 -18.66 -3.33 9.02
N ALA A 117 -19.02 -2.70 10.15
CA ALA A 117 -18.39 -2.94 11.43
C ALA A 117 -19.12 -4.05 12.22
N ARG A 118 -18.61 -5.28 12.11
CA ARG A 118 -18.07 -6.10 13.23
C ARG A 118 -18.11 -7.59 12.88
N ILE A 119 -17.00 -8.10 12.37
CA ILE A 119 -16.65 -9.50 12.63
C ILE A 119 -16.27 -9.55 14.12
N PRO A 120 -17.01 -10.31 14.97
CA PRO A 120 -16.64 -10.48 16.36
C PRO A 120 -15.20 -11.01 16.46
N SER A 121 -14.48 -10.59 17.51
CA SER A 121 -13.08 -11.00 17.72
C SER A 121 -12.92 -12.52 17.69
N CYS A 122 -13.91 -13.28 18.17
CA CYS A 122 -13.88 -14.74 18.13
C CYS A 122 -13.83 -15.34 16.72
N ILE A 123 -14.46 -14.71 15.73
CA ILE A 123 -14.45 -15.18 14.33
C ILE A 123 -13.09 -14.87 13.70
N LEU A 124 -12.57 -13.66 13.89
CA LEU A 124 -11.25 -13.29 13.39
C LEU A 124 -10.17 -14.22 13.97
N GLN A 125 -10.20 -14.47 15.29
CA GLN A 125 -9.26 -15.37 15.96
C GLN A 125 -9.34 -16.81 15.47
N ARG A 126 -10.53 -17.29 15.09
CA ARG A 126 -10.72 -18.61 14.49
C ARG A 126 -10.09 -18.68 13.09
N ASP A 127 -10.34 -17.69 12.26
CA ASP A 127 -9.99 -17.72 10.83
C ASP A 127 -8.52 -17.36 10.57
N THR A 128 -7.92 -16.47 11.39
CA THR A 128 -6.53 -16.07 11.26
C THR A 128 -5.57 -16.90 12.11
N ARG A 129 -6.04 -17.96 12.78
CA ARG A 129 -5.19 -18.82 13.61
C ARG A 129 -4.09 -19.45 12.73
N PRO A 130 -2.80 -19.20 13.00
CA PRO A 130 -1.72 -19.87 12.29
C PRO A 130 -1.84 -21.39 12.49
N LYS A 131 -1.72 -22.17 11.42
CA LYS A 131 -1.66 -23.64 11.53
C LYS A 131 -0.47 -24.01 12.42
N ALA A 132 -0.70 -24.91 13.37
CA ALA A 132 0.25 -25.25 14.44
C ALA A 132 1.61 -25.79 13.95
N ASP A 133 1.73 -26.14 12.67
CA ASP A 133 2.89 -26.77 12.07
C ASP A 133 4.00 -25.78 11.63
N SER A 134 3.82 -24.47 11.83
CA SER A 134 4.82 -23.45 11.44
C SER A 134 5.83 -23.09 12.53
N ARG A 135 5.98 -23.89 13.59
CA ARG A 135 7.00 -23.64 14.62
C ARG A 135 8.40 -23.85 14.04
N VAL A 136 9.04 -22.74 13.66
CA VAL A 136 10.48 -22.66 13.40
C VAL A 136 11.22 -23.09 14.66
N LYS A 137 12.02 -24.15 14.53
CA LYS A 137 12.82 -24.75 15.60
C LYS A 137 14.01 -23.82 15.91
N THR A 138 13.84 -22.89 16.83
CA THR A 138 14.97 -22.11 17.38
C THR A 138 15.68 -22.92 18.45
N ALA A 139 16.89 -23.36 18.12
CA ALA A 139 17.85 -23.93 19.07
C ALA A 139 18.57 -22.79 19.81
N HIS A 140 18.56 -22.79 21.14
CA HIS A 140 19.59 -22.11 21.91
C HIS A 140 19.73 -22.70 23.32
N GLY A 141 20.97 -22.99 23.71
CA GLY A 141 21.34 -23.33 25.08
C GLY A 141 22.51 -24.31 25.19
N GLU A 142 23.66 -24.03 24.55
CA GLU A 142 24.93 -24.61 25.02
C GLU A 142 25.18 -24.11 26.44
N LYS A 143 25.19 -25.03 27.42
CA LYS A 143 25.75 -24.77 28.75
C LYS A 143 27.20 -25.25 28.75
N THR A 144 28.10 -24.28 28.83
CA THR A 144 29.52 -24.41 29.08
C THR A 144 29.76 -25.25 30.34
N SER A 145 30.53 -26.33 30.21
CA SER A 145 30.98 -27.17 31.33
C SER A 145 32.20 -26.51 32.01
N PRO A 146 32.29 -26.43 33.35
CA PRO A 146 33.51 -26.00 34.02
C PRO A 146 34.52 -27.16 34.12
N PRO A 147 35.85 -26.88 34.16
CA PRO A 147 36.91 -27.89 34.15
C PRO A 147 37.11 -28.58 35.51
N PRO A 148 37.71 -29.79 35.56
CA PRO A 148 37.92 -30.53 36.80
C PRO A 148 39.08 -29.95 37.63
N ALA A 149 38.89 -29.93 38.95
CA ALA A 149 39.89 -29.54 39.96
C ALA A 149 40.87 -30.71 40.26
N PRO A 150 42.05 -30.46 40.86
CA PRO A 150 43.25 -31.31 40.77
C PRO A 150 43.16 -32.64 41.51
#